data_AF-A0A4Y2W9R5-F1
#
_entry.id   AF-A0A4Y2W9R5-F1
#
_cell.length_a   1.000
_cell.length_b   1.000
_cell.length_c   1.000
_cell.angle_alpha   90.00
_cell.angle_beta   90.00
_cell.angle_gamma   90.00
#
_symmetry.space_group_name_H-M   'P 1'
#
loop_
_entity.id
_entity.type
_entity.pdbx_description
1 polymer ?
#
loop_
_entity_poly.entity_id
_entity_poly.type
_entity_poly.pdbx_seq_one_letter_code
_entity_poly.pdbx_strand_id
1 'polypeptide(L)' 'MFASIPNYKEFYDETDINKQGLECLRLLNEIICDFDKLLLKPKFSRIEKIKTIGSTYMAAAGLQPGREENG' A
#
# COMPACT_ATOMS: atom_id res chain seq x y z
N MET A 1 -10.84 -1.63 3.81
CA MET A 1 -10.32 -2.39 2.66
C MET A 1 -9.00 -3.03 3.06
N PHE A 2 -8.85 -4.31 2.73
CA PHE A 2 -7.59 -5.04 2.84
C PHE A 2 -7.24 -5.56 1.45
N ALA A 3 -6.06 -5.22 0.95
CA ALA A 3 -5.57 -5.67 -0.36
C ALA A 3 -4.18 -6.27 -0.17
N SER A 4 -3.97 -7.52 -0.59
CA SER A 4 -2.69 -8.21 -0.45
C SER A 4 -2.20 -8.68 -1.81
N ILE A 5 -0.89 -8.57 -2.04
CA ILE A 5 -0.25 -9.19 -3.21
C ILE A 5 -0.16 -10.70 -2.95
N PRO A 6 -0.87 -11.54 -3.73
CA PRO A 6 -0.82 -12.98 -3.57
C PRO A 6 0.57 -13.51 -3.95
N ASN A 7 0.98 -14.63 -3.35
CA ASN A 7 2.23 -15.33 -3.65
C ASN A 7 3.52 -14.49 -3.49
N TYR A 8 3.45 -13.29 -2.90
CA TYR A 8 4.63 -12.45 -2.70
C TYR A 8 5.72 -13.15 -1.87
N LYS A 9 5.32 -13.91 -0.84
CA LYS A 9 6.24 -14.68 0.00
C LYS A 9 6.95 -15.81 -0.75
N GLU A 10 6.32 -16.39 -1.77
CA GLU A 10 6.91 -17.47 -2.58
C GLU A 10 7.87 -16.89 -3.64
N PHE A 11 7.61 -15.66 -4.09
CA PHE A 11 8.49 -14.91 -4.99
C PHE A 11 9.69 -14.28 -4.26
N TYR A 12 9.56 -14.05 -2.96
CA TYR A 12 10.60 -13.49 -2.11
C TYR A 12 11.62 -14.57 -1.71
N ASP A 13 12.82 -14.49 -2.28
CA ASP A 13 13.93 -15.40 -1.98
C ASP A 13 15.17 -14.60 -1.53
N GLU A 14 15.63 -14.86 -0.30
CA GLU A 14 16.77 -14.18 0.35
C GLU A 14 18.12 -14.83 0.01
N THR A 15 18.35 -15.20 -1.24
CA THR A 15 19.67 -15.71 -1.67
C THR A 15 20.63 -14.57 -2.02
N ASP A 16 21.93 -14.77 -1.83
CA ASP A 16 22.96 -13.79 -2.21
C ASP A 16 22.92 -13.48 -3.72
N ILE A 17 22.52 -14.46 -4.55
CA ILE A 17 22.31 -14.30 -5.99
C ILE A 17 21.16 -13.32 -6.27
N ASN A 18 20.10 -13.36 -5.45
CA ASN A 18 18.94 -12.47 -5.54
C ASN A 18 19.11 -11.17 -4.72
N LYS A 19 20.35 -10.79 -4.38
CA LYS A 19 20.67 -9.61 -3.56
C LYS A 19 19.87 -9.59 -2.24
N GLN A 20 19.72 -10.74 -1.60
CA GLN A 20 18.97 -10.90 -0.34
C GLN A 20 17.50 -10.45 -0.46
N GLY A 21 16.90 -10.62 -1.65
CA GLY A 21 15.51 -10.24 -1.91
C GLY A 21 15.28 -8.72 -1.99
N LEU A 22 16.34 -7.89 -2.04
CA LEU A 22 16.23 -6.44 -2.04
C LEU A 22 15.40 -5.89 -3.20
N GLU A 23 15.53 -6.47 -4.40
CA GLU A 23 14.75 -6.03 -5.56
C GLU A 23 13.25 -6.33 -5.38
N CYS A 24 12.90 -7.44 -4.72
CA CYS A 24 11.51 -7.75 -4.39
C CYS A 24 10.93 -6.75 -3.39
N LEU A 25 11.73 -6.30 -2.42
CA LEU A 25 11.33 -5.26 -1.47
C LEU A 25 11.19 -3.89 -2.15
N ARG A 26 12.07 -3.56 -3.10
CA ARG A 26 11.96 -2.33 -3.90
C ARG A 26 10.70 -2.32 -4.73
N LEU A 27 10.38 -3.42 -5.42
CA LEU A 27 9.15 -3.55 -6.19
C LEU A 27 7.91 -3.42 -5.30
N LEU A 28 7.91 -4.08 -4.13
CA LEU A 28 6.81 -3.94 -3.16
C LEU A 28 6.65 -2.49 -2.72
N ASN A 29 7.76 -1.81 -2.42
CA ASN A 29 7.74 -0.41 -2.02
C ASN A 29 7.23 0.50 -3.16
N GLU A 30 7.61 0.24 -4.40
CA GLU A 30 7.13 0.97 -5.57
C GLU A 30 5.60 0.85 -5.71
N ILE A 31 5.07 -0.37 -5.61
CA ILE A 31 3.62 -0.63 -5.64
C ILE A 31 2.91 0.13 -4.51
N ILE A 32 3.42 0.05 -3.28
CA ILE A 32 2.85 0.75 -2.12
C ILE A 32 2.88 2.28 -2.36
N CYS A 33 3.99 2.82 -2.84
CA CYS A 33 4.13 4.24 -3.13
C CYS A 33 3.14 4.70 -4.21
N ASP A 34 2.86 3.87 -5.22
CA ASP A 34 1.87 4.20 -6.24
C ASP A 34 0.44 4.20 -5.68
N PHE A 35 0.10 3.28 -4.77
CA PHE A 35 -1.16 3.36 -4.03
C PHE A 35 -1.24 4.61 -3.14
N ASP A 36 -0.15 4.98 -2.48
CA ASP A 36 -0.10 6.20 -1.66
C ASP A 36 -0.31 7.46 -2.52
N LYS A 37 0.30 7.52 -3.72
CA LYS A 37 0.05 8.61 -4.68
C LYS A 37 -1.39 8.66 -5.16
N LEU A 38 -2.08 7.51 -5.27
CA LEU A 38 -3.50 7.50 -5.60
C LEU A 38 -4.32 8.20 -4.51
N LEU A 39 -4.04 7.96 -3.23
CA LEU A 39 -4.77 8.60 -2.12
C LEU A 39 -4.62 10.13 -2.10
N LEU A 40 -3.57 10.69 -2.71
CA LEU A 40 -3.40 12.14 -2.86
C LEU A 40 -4.38 12.78 -3.85
N LYS A 41 -5.07 12.00 -4.69
CA LYS A 41 -6.02 12.55 -5.66
C LYS A 41 -7.29 13.03 -4.95
N PRO A 42 -7.88 14.18 -5.33
CA PRO A 42 -9.07 14.74 -4.67
C PRO A 42 -10.24 13.76 -4.54
N LYS A 43 -10.46 12.91 -5.56
CA LYS A 43 -11.51 11.88 -5.56
C LYS A 43 -11.36 10.82 -4.46
N PHE A 44 -10.16 10.65 -3.91
CA PHE A 44 -9.85 9.67 -2.86
C PHE A 44 -9.56 10.33 -1.51
N SER A 45 -9.82 11.64 -1.37
CA SER A 45 -9.54 12.43 -0.16
C SER A 45 -10.21 11.93 1.12
N ARG A 46 -11.26 11.09 1.01
CA ARG A 46 -11.96 10.45 2.14
C ARG A 46 -11.40 9.09 2.52
N ILE A 47 -10.45 8.56 1.74
CA ILE A 47 -9.81 7.27 2.00
C ILE A 47 -8.46 7.55 2.66
N GLU A 48 -8.25 6.94 3.81
CA GLU A 48 -7.03 7.04 4.60
C GLU A 48 -6.35 5.68 4.68
N LYS A 49 -5.03 5.67 4.47
CA LYS A 49 -4.19 4.51 4.73
C LYS A 49 -4.11 4.30 6.25
N ILE A 50 -4.45 3.11 6.70
CA ILE A 50 -4.27 2.72 8.11
C ILE A 50 -2.81 2.31 8.33
N LYS A 51 -2.33 1.33 7.54
CA LYS A 51 -0.96 0.80 7.59
C LYS A 51 -0.72 -0.16 6.43
N THR A 52 0.54 -0.56 6.28
CA THR A 52 0.95 -1.72 5.49
C THR A 52 1.52 -2.77 6.43
N ILE A 53 1.19 -4.06 6.21
CA ILE A 53 1.80 -5.20 6.91
C ILE A 53 2.22 -6.23 5.87
N GLY A 54 3.52 -6.46 5.72
CA GLY A 54 4.05 -7.32 4.66
C GLY A 54 3.59 -6.85 3.28
N SER A 55 3.02 -7.75 2.48
CA SER A 55 2.43 -7.42 1.18
C SER A 55 0.97 -6.94 1.24
N THR A 56 0.41 -6.72 2.44
CA THR A 56 -0.97 -6.27 2.65
C THR A 56 -1.05 -4.77 2.92
N TYR A 57 -1.82 -4.06 2.09
CA TYR A 57 -2.20 -2.66 2.23
C TYR A 57 -3.56 -2.54 2.91
N MET A 58 -3.66 -1.68 3.93
CA MET A 58 -4.90 -1.46 4.68
C MET A 58 -5.33 0.01 4.56
N ALA A 59 -6.57 0.23 4.15
CA ALA A 59 -7.17 1.55 4.06
C ALA A 59 -8.63 1.54 4.53
N ALA A 60 -9.08 2.67 5.06
CA ALA A 60 -10.47 2.87 5.47
C ALA A 60 -10.96 4.25 5.03
N ALA A 61 -12.28 4.42 5.02
CA ALA A 61 -12.92 5.70 4.77
C ALA A 61 -13.88 6.03 5.91
N GLY A 62 -14.27 7.30 6.02
CA GLY A 62 -15.20 7.75 7.06
C GLY A 62 -14.57 7.89 8.45
N LEU A 63 -13.24 7.99 8.54
CA LEU A 63 -12.52 8.20 9.80
C LEU A 63 -12.55 9.66 10.29
N GLN A 64 -13.01 10.59 9.45
CA GLN A 64 -13.15 12.02 9.79
C GLN A 64 -14.62 12.43 9.84
N PRO A 65 -15.31 12.25 10.98
CA PRO A 65 -16.65 12.80 11.18
C PRO A 65 -16.59 14.33 11.20
N GLY A 66 -17.46 14.99 10.42
CA GLY A 66 -17.60 16.46 10.41
C GLY A 66 -16.73 17.20 9.39
N ARG A 67 -16.03 16.52 8.48
CA ARG A 67 -15.41 17.17 7.32
C ARG A 67 -16.53 17.56 6.35
N GLU A 68 -17.02 18.79 6.47
CA GLU A 68 -18.10 19.32 5.63
C GLU A 68 -17.76 19.17 4.14
N GLU A 69 -18.76 18.71 3.38
CA GLU A 69 -18.74 18.74 1.92
C GLU A 69 -18.85 20.20 1.47
N ASN A 70 -17.72 20.91 1.43
CA ASN A 70 -17.63 22.13 0.64
C ASN A 70 -17.68 21.69 -0.83
N GLY A 71 -18.92 21.62 -1.34
CA GLY A 71 -19.25 21.41 -2.75
C GLY A 71 -18.79 22.56 -3.63
#